data_AF-A0A3S4R2I5-F1
#
_entry.id   AF-A0A3S4R2I5-F1
#
_cell.length_a   1.000
_cell.length_b   1.000
_cell.length_c   1.000
_cell.angle_alpha   90.00
_cell.angle_beta   90.00
_cell.angle_gamma   90.00
#
_symmetry.space_group_name_H-M   'P 1'
#
loop_
_entity.id
_entity.type
_entity.pdbx_description
1 polymer ?
#
loop_
_entity_poly.entity_id
_entity_poly.type
_entity_poly.pdbx_seq_one_letter_code
_entity_poly.pdbx_strand_id
1 'polypeptide(L)'
;MSEPVEFASSNIFCNIATVIFTDLSPIQLLDCIKNIEVEMGRINDSKVSGGYTDRIIDIDIIKYNELNFKSERLEIPHKKHLFERDFSRVLLKDFI
;
A
#
# COMPACT_ATOMS: atom_id res chain seq x y z
N MET A 1 0.95 -14.83 4.82
CA MET A 1 2.24 -14.70 4.12
C MET A 1 2.02 -15.02 2.66
N SER A 2 2.65 -14.31 1.73
CA SER A 2 2.52 -14.58 0.30
C SER A 2 3.87 -14.54 -0.41
N GLU A 3 3.93 -15.20 -1.56
CA GLU A 3 5.03 -15.03 -2.52
C GLU A 3 5.07 -13.58 -3.05
N PRO A 4 6.24 -13.12 -3.53
CA PRO A 4 6.37 -11.83 -4.21
C PRO A 4 5.44 -11.75 -5.43
N VAL A 5 4.84 -10.58 -5.65
CA VAL A 5 3.96 -10.31 -6.80
C VAL A 5 4.59 -9.23 -7.66
N GLU A 6 4.63 -9.41 -8.99
CA GLU A 6 5.24 -8.51 -9.98
C GLU A 6 6.80 -8.44 -9.98
N PHE A 7 7.51 -9.14 -9.10
CA PHE A 7 8.98 -9.28 -9.15
C PHE A 7 9.48 -10.55 -8.48
N ALA A 8 10.72 -10.95 -8.76
CA ALA A 8 11.36 -12.09 -8.09
C ALA A 8 12.09 -11.62 -6.83
N SER A 9 11.77 -12.21 -5.69
CA SER A 9 12.49 -12.04 -4.42
C SER A 9 12.62 -13.38 -3.72
N SER A 10 13.73 -13.58 -3.02
CA SER A 10 13.92 -14.75 -2.14
C SER A 10 13.21 -14.58 -0.80
N ASN A 11 12.61 -13.42 -0.54
CA ASN A 11 11.93 -13.10 0.71
C ASN A 11 10.43 -13.39 0.62
N ILE A 12 9.86 -13.83 1.75
CA ILE A 12 8.42 -14.00 1.93
C ILE A 12 7.86 -12.70 2.49
N PHE A 13 6.74 -12.23 1.94
CA PHE A 13 6.11 -10.99 2.39
C PHE A 13 5.05 -11.26 3.47
N CYS A 14 5.11 -10.46 4.53
CA CYS A 14 4.06 -10.36 5.52
C CYS A 14 3.05 -9.30 5.07
N ASN A 15 1.81 -9.72 4.79
CA ASN A 15 0.74 -8.82 4.41
C ASN A 15 -0.31 -8.78 5.52
N ILE A 16 -0.70 -7.58 5.93
CA ILE A 16 -1.67 -7.30 6.99
C ILE A 16 -2.62 -6.22 6.47
N ALA A 17 -3.92 -6.36 6.77
CA ALA A 17 -4.90 -5.30 6.57
C ALA A 17 -5.38 -4.80 7.94
N THR A 18 -5.60 -3.50 8.05
CA THR A 18 -6.12 -2.87 9.27
C THR A 18 -7.00 -1.67 8.93
N VAL A 19 -7.90 -1.32 9.85
CA VAL A 19 -8.74 -0.13 9.79
C VAL A 19 -8.25 0.85 10.86
N ILE A 20 -8.12 2.11 10.47
CA ILE A 20 -7.75 3.19 11.36
C ILE A 20 -8.82 4.28 11.35
N PHE A 21 -8.94 5.00 12.45
CA PHE A 21 -9.71 6.23 12.53
C PHE A 21 -8.75 7.41 12.51
N THR A 22 -9.02 8.40 11.67
CA THR A 22 -8.16 9.57 11.52
C THR A 22 -8.96 10.77 11.04
N ASP A 23 -8.57 11.96 11.48
CA ASP A 23 -9.10 13.24 11.01
C ASP A 23 -8.29 13.82 9.84
N LEU A 24 -7.24 13.12 9.40
CA LEU A 24 -6.38 13.56 8.28
C LEU A 24 -7.13 13.41 6.94
N SER A 25 -6.96 14.37 6.03
CA SER A 25 -7.40 14.17 4.64
C SER A 25 -6.60 13.06 3.95
N PRO A 26 -7.09 12.46 2.85
CA PRO A 26 -6.40 11.37 2.15
C PRO A 26 -4.96 11.69 1.76
N ILE A 27 -4.68 12.94 1.36
CA ILE A 27 -3.33 13.38 1.01
C ILE A 27 -2.45 13.52 2.26
N GLN A 28 -2.98 14.06 3.35
CA GLN A 28 -2.22 14.15 4.61
C GLN A 28 -1.91 12.77 5.18
N LEU A 29 -2.86 11.83 5.06
CA LEU A 29 -2.64 10.43 5.45
C LEU A 29 -1.54 9.80 4.57
N LEU A 30 -1.58 10.02 3.26
CA LEU A 30 -0.53 9.56 2.36
C LEU A 30 0.85 10.12 2.74
N ASP A 31 0.93 11.41 3.04
CA ASP A 31 2.18 12.06 3.46
C ASP A 31 2.70 11.44 4.77
N CYS A 32 1.82 11.21 5.75
CA CYS A 32 2.16 10.54 7.01
C CYS A 32 2.69 9.13 6.78
N ILE A 33 2.01 8.34 5.93
CA ILE A 33 2.43 6.99 5.57
C ILE A 33 3.81 7.00 4.91
N LYS A 34 4.05 7.88 3.95
CA LYS A 34 5.35 7.97 3.26
C LYS A 34 6.47 8.37 4.21
N ASN A 35 6.20 9.21 5.21
CA ASN A 35 7.17 9.50 6.26
C ASN A 35 7.50 8.27 7.10
N ILE A 36 6.51 7.46 7.49
CA ILE A 36 6.74 6.21 8.22
C ILE A 36 7.63 5.25 7.41
N GLU A 37 7.35 5.09 6.12
CA GLU A 37 8.17 4.25 5.24
C GLU A 37 9.63 4.74 5.19
N VAL A 38 9.84 6.06 5.08
CA VAL A 38 11.18 6.68 5.09
C VAL A 38 11.90 6.45 6.41
N GLU A 39 11.22 6.67 7.54
CA GLU A 39 11.76 6.42 8.89
C GLU A 39 12.13 4.96 9.09
N MET A 40 11.38 4.04 8.47
CA MET A 40 11.64 2.60 8.47
C MET A 40 12.73 2.17 7.48
N GLY A 41 13.37 3.11 6.77
CA GLY A 41 14.52 2.84 5.90
C GLY A 41 14.23 2.81 4.40
N ARG A 42 13.05 3.28 3.95
CA ARG A 42 12.77 3.49 2.52
C ARG A 42 13.47 4.75 2.02
N ILE A 43 14.78 4.63 1.74
CA ILE A 43 15.62 5.76 1.33
C ILE A 43 15.45 6.12 -0.15
N ASN A 44 15.11 5.15 -1.01
CA ASN A 44 14.91 5.34 -2.44
C ASN A 44 13.57 4.77 -2.91
N ASP A 45 12.82 5.54 -3.69
CA ASP A 45 11.61 5.06 -4.34
C ASP A 45 11.97 4.17 -5.53
N SER A 46 11.19 3.11 -5.76
CA SER A 46 11.41 2.14 -6.86
C SER A 46 11.46 2.76 -8.26
N LYS A 47 11.01 4.02 -8.41
CA LYS A 47 11.17 4.80 -9.64
C LYS A 47 12.62 5.11 -9.98
N VAL A 48 13.51 5.18 -8.98
CA VAL A 48 14.94 5.45 -9.17
C VAL A 48 15.69 4.18 -9.59
N SER A 49 15.25 3.00 -9.14
CA SER A 49 15.89 1.69 -9.40
C SER A 49 15.33 0.94 -10.62
N GLY A 50 14.30 1.44 -11.28
CA GLY A 50 13.76 0.86 -12.52
C GLY A 50 12.90 -0.40 -12.34
N GLY A 51 12.44 -0.69 -11.11
CA GLY A 51 11.63 -1.87 -10.80
C GLY A 51 11.26 -1.99 -9.32
N TYR A 52 10.39 -2.95 -9.01
CA TYR A 52 10.07 -3.30 -7.62
C TYR A 52 11.31 -3.91 -6.93
N THR A 53 11.57 -3.43 -5.73
CA THR A 53 12.67 -3.90 -4.87
C THR A 53 12.07 -4.31 -3.54
N ASP A 54 12.75 -5.20 -2.83
CA ASP A 54 12.41 -5.49 -1.44
C ASP A 54 12.38 -4.18 -0.63
N ARG A 55 11.36 -4.05 0.21
CA ARG A 55 11.20 -2.92 1.13
C ARG A 55 10.95 -3.48 2.52
N ILE A 56 11.43 -2.76 3.53
CA ILE A 56 11.16 -3.09 4.93
C ILE A 56 9.65 -3.01 5.21
N ILE A 57 8.98 -2.00 4.64
CA ILE A 57 7.53 -1.85 4.72
C ILE A 57 6.99 -1.09 3.49
N ASP A 58 5.77 -1.42 3.09
CA ASP A 58 4.98 -0.74 2.06
C ASP A 58 3.55 -0.65 2.59
N ILE A 59 3.00 0.56 2.67
CA ILE A 59 1.68 0.81 3.25
C ILE A 59 0.81 1.49 2.19
N ASP A 60 -0.24 0.79 1.77
CA ASP A 60 -1.18 1.27 0.76
C ASP A 60 -2.53 1.67 1.37
N ILE A 61 -3.05 2.83 0.96
CA ILE A 61 -4.43 3.24 1.29
C ILE A 61 -5.37 2.59 0.28
N ILE A 62 -6.19 1.64 0.73
CA ILE A 62 -7.04 0.83 -0.16
C ILE A 62 -8.43 1.44 -0.33
N LYS A 63 -9.08 1.82 0.78
CA LYS A 63 -10.34 2.56 0.81
C LYS A 63 -10.22 3.71 1.81
N TYR A 64 -11.06 4.72 1.63
CA TYR A 64 -11.20 5.84 2.57
C TYR A 64 -12.69 6.15 2.73
N ASN A 65 -13.36 5.46 3.65
CA ASN A 65 -14.82 5.42 3.71
C ASN A 65 -15.41 5.08 2.31
N GLU A 66 -16.47 5.78 1.91
CA GLU A 66 -17.08 5.70 0.57
C GLU A 66 -16.55 6.78 -0.39
N LEU A 67 -15.38 7.37 -0.08
CA LEU A 67 -14.78 8.41 -0.89
C LEU A 67 -14.21 7.83 -2.19
N ASN A 68 -14.63 8.40 -3.32
CA ASN A 68 -13.94 8.27 -4.59
C ASN A 68 -13.03 9.49 -4.77
N PHE A 69 -11.72 9.28 -4.72
CA PHE A 69 -10.72 10.35 -4.80
C PHE A 69 -9.69 10.02 -5.86
N LYS A 70 -9.39 10.99 -6.72
CA LYS A 70 -8.33 10.85 -7.72
C LYS A 70 -7.54 12.14 -7.81
N SER A 71 -6.24 11.99 -7.70
CA SER A 71 -5.24 13.04 -7.89
C SER A 71 -4.03 12.45 -8.61
N GLU A 72 -3.07 13.29 -8.96
CA GLU A 72 -1.79 12.82 -9.51
C GLU A 72 -1.01 11.94 -8.53
N ARG A 73 -1.25 12.10 -7.21
CA ARG A 73 -0.49 11.42 -6.14
C ARG A 73 -1.19 10.18 -5.58
N LEU A 74 -2.52 10.14 -5.67
CA LEU A 74 -3.36 9.17 -4.95
C LEU A 74 -4.65 8.89 -5.71
N GLU A 75 -4.98 7.62 -5.88
CA GLU A 75 -6.26 7.13 -6.39
C GLU A 75 -6.89 6.20 -5.34
N ILE A 76 -8.10 6.54 -4.90
CA ILE A 76 -8.92 5.78 -3.95
C ILE A 76 -10.29 5.54 -4.61
N PRO A 77 -10.80 4.29 -4.61
CA PRO A 77 -10.19 3.11 -4.03
C PRO A 77 -9.00 2.56 -4.85
N HIS A 78 -8.06 1.89 -4.19
CA HIS A 78 -6.89 1.32 -4.85
C HIS A 78 -7.24 0.05 -5.64
N LYS A 79 -7.58 0.23 -6.92
CA LYS A 79 -8.11 -0.82 -7.82
C LYS A 79 -7.29 -2.12 -7.85
N LYS A 80 -5.95 -2.05 -7.89
CA LYS A 80 -5.12 -3.27 -7.92
C LYS A 80 -5.35 -4.18 -6.71
N HIS A 81 -5.46 -3.60 -5.50
CA HIS A 81 -5.70 -4.38 -4.28
C HIS A 81 -7.10 -5.00 -4.24
N LEU A 82 -8.07 -4.39 -4.92
CA LEU A 82 -9.45 -4.88 -4.98
C LEU A 82 -9.64 -5.97 -6.05
N PHE A 83 -8.95 -5.86 -7.19
CA PHE A 83 -9.27 -6.67 -8.37
C PHE A 83 -8.12 -7.54 -8.89
N GLU A 84 -6.87 -7.18 -8.62
CA GLU A 84 -5.70 -7.80 -9.27
C GLU A 84 -4.78 -8.56 -8.29
N ARG A 85 -4.84 -8.26 -6.99
CA ARG A 85 -3.96 -8.85 -5.96
C ARG A 85 -4.73 -9.81 -5.06
N ASP A 86 -4.63 -11.11 -5.31
CA ASP A 86 -5.38 -12.14 -4.56
C ASP A 86 -5.05 -12.16 -3.06
N PHE A 87 -3.78 -11.96 -2.67
CA PHE A 87 -3.40 -11.87 -1.25
C PHE A 87 -4.12 -10.72 -0.53
N SER A 88 -4.37 -9.62 -1.24
CA SER A 88 -5.09 -8.46 -0.70
C SER A 88 -6.58 -8.75 -0.61
N ARG A 89 -7.17 -9.38 -1.62
CA ARG A 89 -8.60 -9.77 -1.59
C ARG A 89 -8.94 -10.67 -0.41
N VAL A 90 -8.05 -11.62 -0.08
CA VAL A 90 -8.24 -12.50 1.10
C VAL A 90 -8.22 -11.68 2.39
N LEU A 91 -7.26 -10.76 2.55
CA LEU A 91 -7.13 -9.93 3.74
C LEU A 91 -8.24 -8.91 3.90
N LEU A 92 -8.80 -8.42 2.79
CA LEU A 92 -9.83 -7.38 2.78
C LEU A 92 -11.25 -7.92 2.88
N LYS A 93 -11.44 -9.23 2.77
CA LYS A 93 -12.77 -9.87 2.79
C LYS A 93 -13.58 -9.53 4.04
N ASP A 94 -12.92 -9.30 5.17
CA ASP A 94 -13.59 -8.99 6.43
C ASP A 94 -13.82 -7.47 6.63
N PHE A 95 -13.31 -6.64 5.72
CA PHE A 95 -13.37 -5.17 5.78
C PHE A 95 -14.23 -4.55 4.65
N ILE A 96 -14.61 -5.34 3.64
CA ILE A 96 -15.32 -4.89 2.43
C ILE A 96 -16.59 -5.71 2.22
#